data_AF-A0AAD6ZQX6-F1
#
_entry.id   AF-A0AAD6ZQX6-F1
#
_cell.length_a   1.000
_cell.length_b   1.000
_cell.length_c   1.000
_cell.angle_alpha   90.00
_cell.angle_beta   90.00
_cell.angle_gamma   90.00
#
_symmetry.space_group_name_H-M   'P 1'
#
loop_
_entity.id
_entity.type
_entity.pdbx_description
1 polymer ?
#
loop_
_entity_poly.entity_id
_entity_poly.type
_entity_poly.pdbx_seq_one_letter_code
_entity_poly.pdbx_strand_id
1 'polypeptide(L)'
;MCIVARIVWSCGKSKAIKVTVVVGAITAAIYHVESQPSESGRCVLVDSTSGRDLVGKEWNVRTGVIEYGGAPAIVHVGVAYFSNFTDSRVYAVGVEKGSEPHALTPGHAHAEIESKVFRFANFDVHPKHSQLLVSVLGDHSNNSSPTSRAAQ
;
A
#
# COMPACT_ATOMS: atom_id res chain seq x y z
N MET A 1 1.09 21.75 -17.66
CA MET A 1 2.12 20.87 -18.27
C MET A 1 1.93 19.48 -17.69
N CYS A 2 1.39 18.52 -18.46
CA CYS A 2 1.21 17.14 -17.98
C CYS A 2 2.56 16.41 -18.03
N ILE A 3 3.04 15.92 -16.89
CA ILE A 3 4.22 15.06 -16.81
C ILE A 3 3.71 13.61 -16.87
N VAL A 4 3.95 12.93 -17.99
CA VAL A 4 3.73 11.48 -18.07
C VAL A 4 4.97 10.82 -17.47
N ALA A 5 4.84 10.25 -16.28
CA ALA A 5 5.90 9.47 -15.66
C ALA A 5 6.18 8.22 -16.52
N ARG A 6 7.32 8.20 -17.21
CA ARG A 6 7.74 7.07 -18.04
C ARG A 6 8.65 6.17 -17.21
N ILE A 7 8.08 5.13 -16.60
CA ILE A 7 8.86 4.08 -15.93
C ILE A 7 9.41 3.16 -17.03
N VAL A 8 10.67 3.37 -17.43
CA VAL A 8 11.34 2.59 -18.47
C VAL A 8 11.93 1.33 -17.84
N TRP A 9 11.47 0.17 -18.29
CA TRP A 9 11.94 -1.13 -17.83
C TRP A 9 13.07 -1.67 -18.72
N SER A 10 14.08 -2.28 -18.10
CA SER A 10 15.16 -2.99 -18.78
C SER A 10 14.90 -4.48 -18.79
N CYS A 11 14.79 -5.05 -19.99
CA CYS A 11 14.49 -6.45 -20.26
C CYS A 11 15.69 -7.35 -19.95
N GLY A 12 15.90 -7.68 -18.68
CA GLY A 12 16.99 -8.58 -18.27
C GLY A 12 16.69 -9.51 -17.11
N LYS A 13 15.60 -9.30 -16.37
CA LYS A 13 15.18 -10.18 -15.27
C LYS A 13 13.66 -10.35 -15.33
N SER A 14 13.23 -11.59 -15.47
CA SER A 14 11.84 -12.04 -15.53
C SER A 14 11.07 -11.62 -14.27
N LYS A 15 10.58 -10.38 -14.25
CA LYS A 15 9.63 -9.90 -13.26
C LYS A 15 8.28 -9.67 -13.94
N ALA A 16 7.30 -10.50 -13.62
CA ALA A 16 5.91 -10.24 -13.98
C ALA A 16 5.41 -9.09 -13.09
N ILE A 17 5.09 -7.93 -13.68
CA ILE A 17 4.89 -6.69 -12.92
C ILE A 17 3.40 -6.35 -12.82
N LYS A 18 2.85 -6.37 -11.61
CA LYS A 18 1.77 -5.46 -11.23
C LYS A 18 2.45 -4.16 -10.79
N VAL A 19 2.44 -3.13 -11.64
CA VAL A 19 2.90 -1.78 -11.26
C VAL A 19 1.69 -0.99 -10.80
N THR A 20 1.68 -0.57 -9.53
CA THR A 20 0.83 0.56 -9.11
C THR A 20 1.74 1.78 -9.00
N VAL A 21 1.42 2.86 -9.72
CA VAL A 21 2.14 4.13 -9.60
C VAL A 21 1.54 4.92 -8.44
N VAL A 22 2.41 5.44 -7.58
CA VAL A 22 2.03 6.24 -6.42
C VAL A 22 2.70 7.61 -6.54
N VAL A 23 1.91 8.68 -6.46
CA VAL A 23 2.40 10.04 -6.65
C VAL A 23 2.31 10.81 -5.34
N GLY A 24 3.44 11.35 -4.89
CA GLY A 24 3.45 12.34 -3.82
C GLY A 24 2.96 13.69 -4.37
N ALA A 25 1.69 14.00 -4.18
CA ALA A 25 1.05 15.19 -4.76
C ALA A 25 1.73 16.52 -4.39
N ILE A 26 2.48 16.56 -3.28
CA ILE A 26 3.14 17.77 -2.77
C ILE A 26 4.65 17.78 -3.09
N THR A 27 5.32 16.64 -3.02
CA THR A 27 6.77 16.54 -3.22
C THR A 27 7.16 16.32 -4.69
N ALA A 28 6.19 16.06 -5.57
CA ALA A 28 6.38 15.60 -6.95
C ALA A 28 7.23 14.31 -7.08
N ALA A 29 7.51 13.63 -5.96
CA ALA A 29 8.20 12.36 -5.96
C ALA A 29 7.28 11.25 -6.48
N ILE A 30 7.86 10.34 -7.26
CA ILE A 30 7.15 9.22 -7.86
C ILE A 30 7.64 7.94 -7.18
N TYR A 31 6.69 7.14 -6.74
CA TYR A 31 6.93 5.83 -6.17
C TYR A 31 6.18 4.79 -7.00
N HIS A 32 6.58 3.54 -6.89
CA HIS A 32 5.86 2.44 -7.51
C HIS A 32 5.86 1.22 -6.60
N VAL A 33 4.81 0.42 -6.72
CA VAL A 33 4.75 -0.89 -6.09
C VAL A 33 5.22 -1.92 -7.12
N GLU A 34 6.26 -2.67 -6.78
CA GLU A 34 6.85 -3.71 -7.63
C GLU A 34 6.62 -5.09 -7.01
N SER A 35 6.19 -6.06 -7.82
CA SER A 35 6.16 -7.48 -7.44
C SER A 35 7.55 -8.11 -7.60
N GLN A 36 8.00 -8.85 -6.59
CA GLN A 36 9.25 -9.61 -6.55
C GLN A 36 8.93 -11.12 -6.67
N PRO A 37 9.00 -11.73 -7.87
CA PRO A 37 8.65 -13.14 -8.03
C PRO A 37 9.58 -14.09 -7.27
N SER A 38 10.86 -13.74 -7.14
CA SER A 38 11.84 -14.50 -6.36
C SER A 38 11.56 -14.48 -4.85
N GLU A 39 10.68 -13.60 -4.38
CA GLU A 39 10.27 -13.47 -2.97
C GLU A 39 8.79 -13.86 -2.82
N SER A 40 8.39 -14.97 -3.44
CA SER A 40 7.04 -15.53 -3.37
C SER A 40 5.92 -14.54 -3.78
N GLY A 41 6.22 -13.64 -4.73
CA GLY A 41 5.28 -12.62 -5.19
C GLY A 41 4.99 -11.54 -4.14
N ARG A 42 5.95 -11.27 -3.24
CA ARG A 42 5.94 -10.11 -2.34
C ARG A 42 5.94 -8.83 -3.16
N CYS A 43 5.14 -7.86 -2.74
CA CYS A 43 5.15 -6.53 -3.33
C CYS A 43 5.92 -5.56 -2.44
N VAL A 44 6.66 -4.64 -3.06
CA VAL A 44 7.54 -3.67 -2.39
C VAL A 44 7.22 -2.27 -2.88
N LEU A 45 7.16 -1.31 -1.98
CA LEU A 45 7.07 0.10 -2.34
C LEU A 45 8.47 0.67 -2.57
N VAL A 46 8.71 1.20 -3.75
CA VAL A 46 10.03 1.64 -4.22
C VAL A 46 9.97 3.11 -4.63
N ASP A 47 10.99 3.88 -4.26
CA ASP A 47 11.23 5.21 -4.81
C ASP A 47 11.71 5.08 -6.26
N SER A 48 10.91 5.57 -7.20
CA SER A 48 11.18 5.42 -8.64
C SER A 48 12.42 6.19 -9.09
N THR A 49 12.88 7.19 -8.34
CA THR A 49 14.06 7.99 -8.68
C THR A 49 15.34 7.32 -8.19
N SER A 50 15.36 6.90 -6.93
CA SER A 50 16.55 6.29 -6.31
C SER A 50 16.63 4.77 -6.48
N GLY A 51 15.53 4.11 -6.82
CA GLY A 51 15.42 2.64 -6.88
C GLY A 51 15.45 1.98 -5.50
N ARG A 52 15.28 2.76 -4.42
CA ARG A 52 15.36 2.27 -3.04
C ARG A 52 14.00 1.76 -2.55
N ASP A 53 14.02 0.62 -1.88
CA ASP A 53 12.87 0.09 -1.14
C ASP A 53 12.55 0.97 0.08
N LEU A 54 11.29 1.38 0.24
CA LEU A 54 10.84 2.18 1.38
C LEU A 54 10.60 1.34 2.65
N VAL A 55 10.41 0.04 2.47
CA VAL A 55 10.13 -0.92 3.55
C VAL A 55 11.02 -2.14 3.42
N GLY A 56 11.38 -2.75 4.55
CA GLY A 56 12.20 -3.95 4.61
C GLY A 56 11.57 -5.20 3.99
N LYS A 57 12.31 -6.31 4.02
CA LYS A 57 11.89 -7.58 3.40
C LYS A 57 10.76 -8.28 4.14
N GLU A 58 10.58 -7.93 5.41
CA GLU A 58 9.51 -8.40 6.28
C GLU A 58 8.12 -7.85 5.89
N TRP A 59 8.07 -6.80 5.06
CA TRP A 59 6.83 -6.15 4.64
C TRP A 59 6.37 -6.61 3.25
N ASN A 60 5.06 -6.82 3.10
CA ASN A 60 4.46 -7.17 1.82
C ASN A 60 3.37 -6.14 1.46
N VAL A 61 3.73 -5.16 0.62
CA VAL A 61 2.89 -4.02 0.22
C VAL A 61 1.86 -4.47 -0.82
N ARG A 62 0.90 -5.27 -0.36
CA ARG A 62 -0.14 -5.89 -1.19
C ARG A 62 -1.44 -5.91 -0.43
N THR A 63 -2.53 -5.62 -1.13
CA THR A 63 -3.88 -5.72 -0.59
C THR A 63 -4.59 -6.98 -1.09
N GLY A 64 -5.51 -7.50 -0.27
CA GLY A 64 -6.44 -8.58 -0.64
C GLY A 64 -7.88 -8.10 -0.87
N VAL A 65 -8.12 -6.79 -0.99
CA VAL A 65 -9.43 -6.26 -1.42
C VAL A 65 -9.67 -6.64 -2.90
N ILE A 66 -10.80 -7.27 -3.18
CA ILE A 66 -11.19 -7.81 -4.50
C ILE A 66 -11.97 -6.79 -5.35
N GLU A 67 -12.11 -7.10 -6.64
CA GLU A 67 -12.79 -6.41 -7.75
C GLU A 67 -11.98 -5.44 -8.64
N TYR A 68 -11.10 -4.57 -8.14
CA TYR A 68 -10.43 -3.58 -9.01
C TYR A 68 -8.95 -3.33 -8.72
N GLY A 69 -8.15 -4.41 -8.71
CA GLY A 69 -6.68 -4.32 -8.82
C GLY A 69 -6.00 -3.44 -7.75
N GLY A 70 -6.43 -3.56 -6.50
CA GLY A 70 -6.35 -2.49 -5.51
C GLY A 70 -4.99 -1.85 -5.26
N ALA A 71 -4.98 -0.51 -5.35
CA ALA A 71 -3.87 0.38 -4.98
C ALA A 71 -3.51 0.19 -3.49
N PRO A 72 -2.40 -0.50 -3.17
CA PRO A 72 -2.12 -0.92 -1.81
C PRO A 72 -1.37 0.14 -1.00
N ALA A 73 -1.03 1.28 -1.61
CA ALA A 73 -0.26 2.32 -0.95
C ALA A 73 -0.54 3.70 -1.57
N ILE A 74 -0.34 4.74 -0.77
CA ILE A 74 -0.20 6.15 -1.20
C ILE A 74 0.99 6.80 -0.51
N VAL A 75 1.46 7.93 -1.04
CA VAL A 75 2.43 8.79 -0.35
C VAL A 75 1.85 10.20 -0.22
N HIS A 76 1.81 10.72 0.99
CA HIS A 76 1.31 12.05 1.32
C HIS A 76 2.30 12.76 2.26
N VAL A 77 2.76 13.96 1.88
CA VAL A 77 3.69 14.80 2.68
C VAL A 77 4.90 13.99 3.22
N GLY A 78 5.53 13.16 2.40
CA GLY A 78 6.69 12.37 2.83
C GLY A 78 6.39 11.20 3.76
N VAL A 79 5.12 10.82 3.94
CA VAL A 79 4.70 9.60 4.63
C VAL A 79 4.04 8.67 3.63
N ALA A 80 4.50 7.43 3.58
CA ALA A 80 3.87 6.36 2.84
C ALA A 80 2.87 5.61 3.73
N TYR A 81 1.63 5.49 3.28
CA TYR A 81 0.60 4.67 3.90
C TYR A 81 0.39 3.43 3.05
N PHE A 82 0.39 2.25 3.66
CA PHE A 82 0.27 1.01 2.90
C PHE A 82 -0.46 -0.10 3.65
N SER A 83 -1.05 -1.00 2.87
CA SER A 83 -1.59 -2.27 3.35
C SER A 83 -0.49 -3.32 3.41
N ASN A 84 -0.34 -3.96 4.57
CA ASN A 84 0.51 -5.11 4.70
C ASN A 84 -0.29 -6.40 4.54
N PHE A 85 0.13 -7.27 3.61
CA PHE A 85 -0.59 -8.50 3.30
C PHE A 85 -0.47 -9.57 4.39
N THR A 86 0.61 -9.55 5.18
CA THR A 86 0.88 -10.64 6.13
C THR A 86 -0.07 -10.63 7.33
N ASP A 87 -0.49 -9.45 7.78
CA ASP A 87 -1.37 -9.26 8.93
C ASP A 87 -2.66 -8.48 8.62
N SER A 88 -2.87 -8.10 7.35
CA SER A 88 -4.02 -7.32 6.88
C SER A 88 -4.21 -5.98 7.60
N ARG A 89 -3.13 -5.34 8.04
CA ARG A 89 -3.15 -4.04 8.73
C ARG A 89 -2.68 -2.90 7.84
N VAL A 90 -2.99 -1.68 8.27
CA VAL A 90 -2.51 -0.44 7.64
C VAL A 90 -1.30 0.08 8.42
N TYR A 91 -0.27 0.45 7.69
CA TYR A 91 0.98 0.98 8.23
C TYR A 91 1.30 2.35 7.63
N ALA A 92 1.98 3.18 8.42
CA ALA A 92 2.59 4.43 7.98
C ALA A 92 4.11 4.34 8.13
N VAL A 93 4.88 4.83 7.16
CA VAL A 93 6.34 4.90 7.22
C VAL A 93 6.82 6.19 6.58
N GLY A 94 7.82 6.85 7.17
CA GLY A 94 8.47 7.99 6.52
C GLY A 94 9.19 7.57 5.24
N VAL A 95 9.17 8.41 4.22
CA VAL A 95 9.92 8.13 2.97
C VAL A 95 11.42 8.31 3.15
N GLU A 96 11.89 8.85 4.28
CA GLU A 96 13.31 9.00 4.59
C GLU A 96 13.97 7.65 4.89
N LYS A 97 15.29 7.58 4.73
CA LYS A 97 16.04 6.34 4.97
C LYS A 97 16.07 6.02 6.47
N GLY A 98 15.77 4.76 6.82
CA GLY A 98 15.77 4.30 8.21
C GLY A 98 14.49 4.61 8.98
N SER A 99 13.44 5.07 8.29
CA SER A 99 12.11 5.15 8.89
C SER A 99 11.52 3.75 9.09
N GLU A 100 10.97 3.51 10.28
CA GLU A 100 10.34 2.23 10.64
C GLU A 100 8.82 2.31 10.47
N PRO A 101 8.16 1.28 9.89
CA PRO A 101 6.71 1.28 9.76
C PRO A 101 5.99 1.19 11.11
N HIS A 102 4.98 2.03 11.29
CA HIS A 102 4.10 2.04 12.46
C HIS A 102 2.67 1.66 12.07
N ALA A 103 2.04 0.78 12.85
CA ALA A 103 0.69 0.30 12.58
C ALA A 103 -0.37 1.35 12.97
N LEU A 104 -1.29 1.66 12.06
CA LEU A 104 -2.40 2.58 12.30
C LEU A 104 -3.68 1.87 12.77
N THR A 105 -3.87 0.61 12.37
CA THR A 105 -5.02 -0.19 12.77
C THR A 105 -4.71 -1.04 14.00
N PRO A 106 -5.68 -1.34 14.89
CA PRO A 106 -5.47 -2.23 16.03
C PRO A 106 -4.86 -3.59 15.63
N GLY A 107 -4.11 -4.20 16.54
CA GLY A 107 -3.64 -5.57 16.39
C GLY A 107 -4.74 -6.57 16.70
N HIS A 108 -4.63 -7.78 16.16
CA HIS A 108 -5.62 -8.86 16.33
C HIS A 108 -5.54 -9.56 17.71
N ALA A 109 -4.92 -8.92 18.71
CA ALA A 109 -4.64 -9.54 20.01
C ALA A 109 -5.86 -9.59 20.96
N HIS A 110 -6.94 -8.86 20.65
CA HIS A 110 -8.09 -8.70 21.56
C HIS A 110 -9.47 -8.86 20.91
N ALA A 111 -9.54 -9.26 19.64
CA ALA A 111 -10.81 -9.47 18.98
C ALA A 111 -10.92 -10.93 18.54
N GLU A 112 -12.06 -11.55 18.81
CA GLU A 112 -12.55 -12.80 18.21
C GLU A 112 -12.69 -12.72 16.67
N ILE A 113 -12.08 -11.71 16.05
CA ILE A 113 -12.08 -11.40 14.64
C ILE A 113 -10.75 -11.91 14.10
N GLU A 114 -10.79 -13.03 13.39
CA GLU A 114 -9.62 -13.59 12.72
C GLU A 114 -8.90 -12.52 11.89
N SER A 115 -7.57 -12.56 11.94
CA SER A 115 -6.62 -11.58 11.42
C SER A 115 -6.66 -11.28 9.90
N LYS A 116 -7.69 -11.73 9.19
CA LYS A 116 -7.90 -11.58 7.73
C LYS A 116 -9.30 -11.14 7.33
N VAL A 117 -10.17 -10.87 8.30
CA VAL A 117 -11.55 -10.41 8.07
C VAL A 117 -11.57 -9.05 7.40
N PHE A 118 -10.75 -8.11 7.87
CA PHE A 118 -10.68 -6.76 7.30
C PHE A 118 -9.47 -6.62 6.37
N ARG A 119 -9.70 -5.99 5.22
CA ARG A 119 -8.65 -5.69 4.23
C ARG A 119 -8.79 -4.25 3.76
N PHE A 120 -7.68 -3.57 3.60
CA PHE A 120 -7.66 -2.14 3.26
C PHE A 120 -7.04 -1.92 1.88
N ALA A 121 -7.50 -0.91 1.14
CA ALA A 121 -6.92 -0.50 -0.14
C ALA A 121 -7.36 0.93 -0.48
N ASN A 122 -6.82 1.48 -1.57
CA ASN A 122 -7.28 2.72 -2.20
C ASN A 122 -7.37 3.88 -1.20
N PHE A 123 -6.23 4.15 -0.59
CA PHE A 123 -6.09 5.15 0.45
C PHE A 123 -6.21 6.58 -0.11
N ASP A 124 -6.70 7.50 0.71
CA ASP A 124 -6.52 8.94 0.50
C ASP A 124 -6.46 9.67 1.84
N VAL A 125 -5.77 10.81 1.90
CA VAL A 125 -5.69 11.66 3.09
C VAL A 125 -6.67 12.82 2.96
N HIS A 126 -7.47 13.08 3.99
CA HIS A 126 -8.46 14.17 3.92
C HIS A 126 -7.76 15.53 3.73
N PRO A 127 -8.13 16.34 2.73
CA PRO A 127 -7.36 17.52 2.31
C PRO A 127 -7.30 18.65 3.35
N LYS A 128 -8.24 18.70 4.29
CA LYS A 128 -8.27 19.70 5.39
C LYS A 128 -7.93 19.13 6.77
N HIS A 129 -7.93 17.80 6.90
CA HIS A 129 -7.80 17.11 8.19
C HIS A 129 -6.80 15.99 7.99
N SER A 130 -5.51 16.34 7.96
CA SER A 130 -4.42 15.41 7.61
C SER A 130 -4.28 14.23 8.59
N GLN A 131 -4.96 14.27 9.74
CA GLN A 131 -5.08 13.15 10.67
C GLN A 131 -6.06 12.05 10.21
N LEU A 132 -6.93 12.34 9.23
CA LEU A 132 -7.90 11.38 8.71
C LEU A 132 -7.35 10.71 7.46
N LEU A 133 -7.18 9.39 7.54
CA LEU A 133 -6.83 8.52 6.43
C LEU A 133 -8.06 7.71 6.03
N VAL A 134 -8.54 7.92 4.81
CA VAL A 134 -9.69 7.19 4.25
C VAL A 134 -9.17 5.97 3.49
N SER A 135 -9.90 4.87 3.54
CA SER A 135 -9.60 3.68 2.75
C SER A 135 -10.86 2.91 2.38
N VAL A 136 -10.76 2.11 1.32
CA VAL A 136 -11.74 1.07 1.04
C VAL A 136 -11.49 -0.09 2.00
N LEU A 137 -12.52 -0.46 2.75
CA LEU A 137 -12.53 -1.61 3.63
C LEU A 137 -13.28 -2.77 2.96
N GLY A 138 -12.56 -3.86 2.69
CA GLY A 138 -13.14 -5.15 2.36
C GLY A 138 -13.39 -5.95 3.63
N ASP A 139 -14.65 -6.03 4.05
CA ASP A 139 -15.10 -6.83 5.19
C ASP A 139 -15.48 -8.24 4.73
N HIS A 140 -14.80 -9.25 5.28
CA HIS A 140 -15.03 -10.68 5.06
C HIS A 140 -15.49 -11.39 6.35
N SER A 141 -16.08 -10.66 7.29
CA SER A 141 -16.61 -11.20 8.56
C SER A 141 -17.83 -12.09 8.34
N ASN A 142 -18.54 -11.88 7.24
CA ASN A 142 -19.69 -12.65 6.81
C ASN A 142 -19.42 -13.25 5.43
N ASN A 143 -19.67 -14.55 5.25
CA ASN A 143 -19.44 -15.25 3.98
C ASN A 143 -20.51 -14.96 2.91
N SER A 144 -21.35 -13.93 3.14
CA SER A 144 -22.27 -13.38 2.14
C SER A 144 -21.56 -12.33 1.29
N SER A 145 -21.90 -12.26 0.00
CA SER A 145 -21.37 -11.36 -1.04
C SER A 145 -20.82 -10.01 -0.54
N PRO A 146 -19.67 -9.54 -1.07
CA PRO A 146 -18.97 -8.36 -0.55
C PRO A 146 -19.87 -7.12 -0.61
N THR A 147 -20.05 -6.43 0.52
CA THR A 147 -20.66 -5.11 0.59
C THR A 147 -19.56 -4.09 0.86
N SER A 148 -19.38 -3.13 -0.05
CA SER A 148 -18.42 -2.04 0.16
C SER A 148 -18.93 -1.08 1.23
N ARG A 149 -18.12 -0.81 2.26
CA ARG A 149 -18.33 0.28 3.22
C ARG A 149 -17.08 1.16 3.24
N ALA A 150 -17.27 2.48 3.16
CA ALA A 150 -16.18 3.42 3.39
C ALA A 150 -15.83 3.41 4.88
N ALA A 151 -14.56 3.13 5.22
CA ALA A 151 -14.08 3.30 6.58
C ALA A 151 -13.82 4.80 6.83
N GLN A 152 -14.43 5.33 7.89
CA GLN A 152 -14.24 6.70 8.37
C GLN A 152 -13.05 6.79 9.30
#